data_AF-A0A659UJS4-F1
#
_entry.id   AF-A0A659UJS4-F1
#
_cell.length_a   1.000
_cell.length_b   1.000
_cell.length_c   1.000
_cell.angle_alpha   90.00
_cell.angle_beta   90.00
_cell.angle_gamma   90.00
#
_symmetry.space_group_name_H-M   'P 1'
#
loop_
_entity.id
_entity.type
_entity.pdbx_description
1 polymer ?
#
loop_
_entity_poly.entity_id
_entity_poly.type
_entity_poly.pdbx_seq_one_letter_code
_entity_poly.pdbx_strand_id
1 'polypeptide(L)' 'DRKWLFWQYSGSGLSHGVTGRIDLNVFHGDERQWRAWAGGGGRQMMADAD' A
#
# COMPACT_ATOMS: atom_id res chain seq x y z
N ASP A 1 -7.92 8.26 16.66
CA ASP A 1 -6.86 7.99 15.67
C ASP A 1 -7.20 6.80 14.79
N ARG A 2 -7.37 7.03 13.48
CA ARG A 2 -7.30 5.95 12.49
C ARG A 2 -5.84 5.75 12.11
N LYS A 3 -5.38 4.50 12.08
CA LYS A 3 -4.05 4.17 11.53
C LYS A 3 -4.12 4.24 10.00
N TRP A 4 -3.09 4.78 9.36
CA TRP A 4 -2.94 4.74 7.91
C TRP A 4 -2.77 3.29 7.45
N LEU A 5 -3.25 2.98 6.24
CA LEU A 5 -3.17 1.64 5.67
C LEU A 5 -1.99 1.52 4.69
N PHE A 6 -1.82 2.55 3.87
CA PHE A 6 -0.66 2.75 3.02
C PHE A 6 -0.07 4.13 3.25
N TRP A 7 1.24 4.22 3.05
CA TRP A 7 1.95 5.49 3.01
C TRP A 7 2.84 5.55 1.78
N GLN A 8 2.59 6.52 0.91
CA GLN A 8 3.53 6.92 -0.13
C GLN A 8 4.67 7.72 0.50
N TYR A 9 5.86 7.12 0.59
CA TYR A 9 7.01 7.76 1.21
C TYR A 9 7.94 8.43 0.19
N SER A 10 7.74 8.21 -1.11
CA SER A 10 8.47 8.89 -2.18
C SER A 10 7.70 8.89 -3.51
N GLY A 11 7.73 10.02 -4.23
CA GLY A 11 7.30 10.15 -5.63
C GLY A 11 8.46 10.22 -6.61
N SER A 12 9.64 9.70 -6.23
CA SER A 12 10.87 9.77 -7.02
C SER A 12 11.63 8.46 -7.08
N GLY A 13 10.97 7.33 -6.81
CA GLY A 13 11.60 6.02 -6.85
C GLY A 13 12.10 5.67 -8.25
N LEU A 14 13.17 4.87 -8.31
CA LEU A 14 13.65 4.23 -9.52
C LEU A 14 13.65 2.71 -9.30
N SER A 15 13.16 1.94 -10.25
CA SER A 15 13.14 0.48 -10.18
C SER A 15 13.71 -0.12 -11.47
N HIS A 16 14.47 -1.21 -11.34
CA HIS A 16 15.16 -1.87 -12.44
C HIS A 16 14.25 -2.42 -13.55
N GLY A 17 12.91 -2.42 -13.36
CA GLY A 17 11.93 -2.87 -14.34
C GLY A 17 11.01 -1.79 -14.92
N VAL A 18 11.17 -0.51 -14.53
CA VAL A 18 10.33 0.59 -15.01
C VAL A 18 11.20 1.78 -15.38
N THR A 19 11.01 2.31 -16.59
CA THR A 19 11.66 3.54 -17.02
C THR A 19 10.95 4.75 -16.41
N GLY A 20 11.70 5.64 -15.79
CA GLY A 20 11.19 6.88 -15.19
C GLY A 20 10.99 6.78 -13.68
N ARG A 21 10.45 7.85 -13.09
CA ARG A 21 10.17 7.94 -11.65
C ARG A 21 8.87 7.24 -11.33
N ILE A 22 8.85 6.52 -10.20
CA ILE A 22 7.68 5.82 -9.69
C ILE A 22 7.39 6.21 -8.24
N ASP A 23 6.15 5.99 -7.84
CA ASP A 23 5.72 6.12 -6.45
C ASP A 23 6.14 4.88 -5.65
N LEU A 24 6.73 5.12 -4.47
CA LEU A 24 7.09 4.08 -3.52
C LEU A 24 6.14 4.16 -2.33
N ASN A 25 5.47 3.05 -2.06
CA ASN A 25 4.46 2.92 -1.01
C ASN A 25 4.84 1.79 -0.05
N VAL A 26 4.48 1.94 1.21
CA VAL A 26 4.55 0.87 2.22
C VAL A 26 3.17 0.57 2.78
N PHE A 27 2.94 -0.69 3.13
CA PHE A 27 1.75 -1.15 3.84
C PHE A 27 1.99 -1.10 5.36
N HIS A 28 1.00 -0.66 6.13
CA HIS A 28 1.06 -0.66 7.59
C HIS A 28 0.76 -2.06 8.16
N GLY A 29 1.73 -2.96 8.10
CA GLY A 29 1.60 -4.29 8.67
C GLY A 29 2.67 -5.27 8.22
N ASP A 30 2.54 -6.50 8.70
CA ASP A 30 3.38 -7.62 8.28
C ASP A 30 2.84 -8.33 7.03
N GLU A 31 3.59 -9.32 6.54
CA GLU A 31 3.22 -10.09 5.34
C GLU A 31 1.91 -10.87 5.50
N ARG A 32 1.61 -11.39 6.69
CA ARG A 32 0.37 -12.14 6.94
C ARG A 32 -0.83 -11.21 6.85
N GLN A 33 -0.72 -10.02 7.43
CA GLN A 33 -1.73 -8.97 7.36
C GLN A 33 -1.91 -8.50 5.92
N TRP A 34 -0.83 -8.33 5.16
CA TRP A 34 -0.87 -8.03 3.74
C TRP A 34 -1.67 -9.09 2.95
N ARG A 35 -1.36 -10.38 3.14
CA ARG A 35 -2.06 -11.48 2.43
C ARG A 35 -3.54 -11.52 2.79
N ALA A 36 -3.89 -11.31 4.05
CA ALA A 36 -5.28 -11.24 4.49
C ALA A 36 -6.03 -10.06 3.86
N TRP A 37 -5.38 -8.89 3.79
CA TRP A 37 -5.92 -7.70 3.13
C TRP A 37 -6.11 -7.95 1.62
N ALA A 38 -5.09 -8.46 0.93
CA ALA A 38 -5.12 -8.75 -0.51
C ALA A 38 -6.13 -9.84 -0.88
N GLY A 39 -6.40 -10.80 0.02
CA GLY A 39 -7.30 -11.94 -0.19
C GLY A 39 -8.80 -11.61 -0.23
N GLY A 40 -9.20 -10.34 -0.14
CA GLY A 40 -10.59 -9.89 -0.31
C GLY A 40 -11.10 -8.97 0.79
N GLY A 41 -10.59 -9.10 2.02
CA GLY A 41 -10.98 -8.23 3.14
C GLY A 41 -10.54 -6.77 2.96
N GLY A 42 -9.49 -6.54 2.18
CA GLY A 42 -8.96 -5.20 1.93
C GLY A 42 -9.80 -4.32 1.02
N ARG A 43 -10.59 -4.92 0.12
CA ARG A 43 -11.49 -4.19 -0.77
C ARG A 43 -12.64 -3.54 -0.01
N GLN A 44 -13.18 -4.25 0.98
CA GLN A 44 -14.21 -3.74 1.87
C GLN A 44 -13.66 -2.63 2.77
N MET A 45 -12.47 -2.83 3.35
CA MET A 45 -11.82 -1.84 4.20
C MET A 45 -11.51 -0.50 3.49
N MET A 46 -11.14 -0.53 2.21
CA MET A 46 -10.94 0.71 1.44
C MET A 46 -12.25 1.44 1.15
N ALA A 47 -13.36 0.72 0.91
CA ALA A 47 -14.67 1.33 0.68
C ALA A 47 -15.24 2.01 1.93
N ASP A 48 -14.87 1.54 3.11
CA ASP A 48 -15.30 2.09 4.41
C ASP A 48 -14.39 3.25 4.90
N ALA A 49 -13.32 3.58 4.17
CA ALA A 49 -12.34 4.59 4.59
C ALA A 49 -12.70 6.03 4.19
N ASP A 50 -13.71 6.20 3.34
CA ASP A 50 -14.24 7.48 2.83
C ASP A 50 -15.15 8.21 3.84
#